data_AF-A0A259D8F7-F1
#
_entry.id   AF-A0A259D8F7-F1
#
_cell.length_a   1.000
_cell.length_b   1.000
_cell.length_c   1.000
_cell.angle_alpha   90.00
_cell.angle_beta   90.00
_cell.angle_gamma   90.00
#
_symmetry.space_group_name_H-M   'P 1'
#
loop_
_entity.id
_entity.type
_entity.pdbx_description
1 polymer ?
#
loop_
_entity_poly.entity_id
_entity_poly.type
_entity_poly.pdbx_seq_one_letter_code
_entity_poly.pdbx_strand_id
1 'polypeptide(L)' 'MKPRSDARVIRHGFPWVYADELVTDRRTQGLLPGALAVLEDSDRRPLGLVTVNTGSKIIARVL' A
#
# COMPACT_ATOMS: atom_id res chain seq x y z
N MET A 1 -12.07 -0.30 10.41
CA MET A 1 -11.86 -1.54 9.63
C MET A 1 -10.63 -2.24 10.19
N LYS A 2 -10.68 -3.55 10.42
CA LYS A 2 -9.49 -4.33 10.82
C LYS A 2 -8.65 -4.61 9.57
N PRO A 3 -7.31 -4.43 9.60
CA PRO A 3 -6.46 -4.69 8.43
C PRO A 3 -6.52 -6.16 8.06
N ARG A 4 -6.72 -6.48 6.78
CA ARG A 4 -6.63 -7.85 6.24
C ARG A 4 -5.32 -8.12 5.49
N SER A 5 -4.51 -7.09 5.24
CA SER A 5 -3.18 -7.26 4.64
C SER A 5 -2.26 -8.05 5.56
N ASP A 6 -1.95 -9.28 5.19
CA ASP A 6 -0.83 -9.99 5.74
C ASP A 6 0.46 -9.39 5.13
N ALA A 7 1.23 -8.65 5.91
CA ALA A 7 2.49 -8.02 5.47
C ALA A 7 3.51 -9.03 4.89
N ARG A 8 3.28 -10.34 5.07
CA ARG A 8 4.06 -11.42 4.45
C ARG A 8 4.00 -11.45 2.93
N VAL A 9 2.90 -11.02 2.30
CA VAL A 9 2.72 -11.09 0.83
C VAL A 9 3.77 -10.22 0.10
N ILE A 10 4.13 -9.09 0.69
CA ILE A 10 5.12 -8.16 0.12
C ILE A 10 6.55 -8.69 0.30
N ARG A 11 6.80 -9.53 1.31
CA ARG A 11 8.14 -10.05 1.63
C ARG A 11 8.58 -11.24 0.76
N HIS A 12 7.69 -11.86 -0.04
CA HIS A 12 7.97 -13.13 -0.75
C HIS A 12 7.71 -13.13 -2.28
N GLY A 13 7.72 -11.98 -2.96
CA GLY A 13 8.00 -11.96 -4.42
C GLY A 13 7.02 -11.25 -5.36
N PHE A 14 5.99 -10.57 -4.87
CA PHE A 14 5.11 -9.74 -5.73
C PHE A 14 5.16 -8.27 -5.27
N PRO A 15 5.73 -7.34 -6.06
CA PRO A 15 5.94 -5.95 -5.64
C PRO A 15 4.66 -5.09 -5.78
N TRP A 16 3.48 -5.67 -5.56
CA TRP A 16 2.18 -5.01 -5.75
C TRP A 16 1.29 -5.22 -4.55
N VAL A 17 0.49 -4.21 -4.23
CA VAL A 17 -0.49 -4.25 -3.13
C VAL A 17 -1.88 -4.02 -3.71
N TYR A 18 -2.83 -4.87 -3.34
CA TYR A 18 -4.22 -4.72 -3.77
C TYR A 18 -5.00 -3.74 -2.88
N ALA A 19 -5.99 -3.07 -3.48
CA ALA A 19 -6.78 -2.04 -2.81
C ALA A 19 -7.62 -2.55 -1.64
N ASP A 20 -8.02 -3.83 -1.67
CA ASP A 20 -8.79 -4.50 -0.62
C ASP A 20 -7.91 -5.05 0.52
N GLU A 21 -6.60 -5.13 0.29
CA GLU A 21 -5.63 -5.54 1.29
C GLU A 21 -5.08 -4.33 2.07
N LEU A 22 -4.95 -3.16 1.43
CA LEU A 22 -4.40 -1.95 2.04
C LEU A 22 -5.46 -1.13 2.80
N VAL A 23 -5.17 -0.81 4.07
CA VAL A 23 -5.94 0.21 4.79
C VAL A 23 -5.52 1.60 4.30
N THR A 24 -6.49 2.40 3.89
CA THR A 24 -6.25 3.78 3.44
C THR A 24 -7.00 4.78 4.31
N ASP A 25 -6.36 5.92 4.58
CA ASP A 25 -6.98 7.04 5.26
C ASP A 25 -7.33 8.17 4.27
N ARG A 26 -7.91 9.27 4.76
CA ARG A 26 -8.28 10.42 3.93
C ARG A 26 -7.08 11.05 3.21
N ARG A 27 -5.90 11.04 3.83
CA ARG A 27 -4.68 11.57 3.23
C ARG A 27 -4.22 10.67 2.08
N THR A 28 -4.25 9.35 2.24
CA THR A 28 -3.95 8.39 1.17
C THR A 28 -4.92 8.55 0.00
N GLN A 29 -6.21 8.74 0.27
CA GLN A 29 -7.24 8.94 -0.77
C GLN A 29 -7.05 10.25 -1.56
N GLY A 30 -6.40 11.26 -0.97
CA GLY A 30 -6.07 12.52 -1.65
C GLY A 30 -4.76 12.50 -2.45
N LEU A 31 -4.03 11.37 -2.45
CA LEU A 31 -2.79 11.26 -3.24
C LEU A 31 -3.11 11.23 -4.74
N LEU A 32 -2.34 12.00 -5.50
CA LEU A 32 -2.38 11.93 -6.96
C LEU A 32 -1.89 10.56 -7.44
N PRO A 33 -2.47 9.99 -8.51
CA PRO A 33 -1.92 8.78 -9.13
C PRO A 33 -0.45 8.98 -9.52
N GLY A 34 0.40 8.03 -9.14
CA GLY A 34 1.85 8.09 -9.32
C GLY A 34 2.61 8.76 -8.17
N ALA A 35 1.93 9.27 -7.13
CA ALA A 35 2.59 9.84 -5.96
C ALA A 35 3.45 8.78 -5.24
N LEU A 36 4.58 9.23 -4.70
CA LEU A 36 5.45 8.43 -3.85
C LEU A 36 4.93 8.41 -2.41
N ALA A 37 4.92 7.23 -1.80
CA ALA A 37 4.55 7.03 -0.41
C ALA A 37 5.42 5.94 0.24
N VAL A 38 5.52 5.95 1.56
CA VAL A 38 6.09 4.84 2.32
C VAL A 38 4.96 3.90 2.69
N LEU A 39 5.14 2.63 2.39
CA LEU A 39 4.23 1.59 2.84
C LEU A 39 4.63 1.14 4.25
N GLU A 40 3.65 1.04 5.14
CA GLU A 40 3.85 0.61 6.52
C GLU A 40 3.01 -0.64 6.81
N ASP A 41 3.46 -1.45 7.77
CA ASP A 41 2.65 -2.53 8.35
C ASP A 41 1.67 -2.00 9.43
N SER A 42 0.94 -2.91 10.07
CA SER A 42 0.00 -2.57 11.14
C SER A 42 0.66 -1.98 12.40
N ASP A 43 1.95 -2.25 12.60
CA ASP A 43 2.74 -1.73 13.71
C ASP A 43 3.42 -0.39 13.35
N ARG A 44 3.06 0.21 12.21
CA ARG A 44 3.69 1.40 11.61
C ARG A 44 5.18 1.22 11.34
N ARG A 45 5.63 -0.01 11.06
CA ARG A 45 7.00 -0.25 10.60
C ARG A 45 7.06 -0.03 9.09
N PRO A 46 8.04 0.73 8.59
CA PRO A 46 8.22 0.92 7.16
C PRO A 46 8.56 -0.42 6.48
N LEU A 47 7.84 -0.73 5.41
CA LEU A 47 8.03 -1.90 4.55
C LEU A 47 8.78 -1.56 3.26
N GLY A 48 8.62 -0.35 2.72
CA GLY A 48 9.30 0.08 1.50
C GLY A 48 8.70 1.34 0.87
N LEU A 49 9.38 1.88 -0.14
CA LEU A 49 8.89 2.99 -0.97
C LEU A 49 7.96 2.45 -2.07
N VAL A 50 6.85 3.12 -2.31
CA VAL A 50 5.87 2.73 -3.31
C VAL A 50 5.42 3.90 -4.17
N THR A 51 4.97 3.60 -5.38
CA THR A 51 4.05 4.47 -6.14
C THR A 51 2.61 4.10 -5.81
N VAL A 52 1.72 5.10 -5.75
CA VAL A 52 0.30 4.90 -5.37
C VAL A 52 -0.64 5.29 -6.51
N ASN A 53 -1.70 4.51 -6.71
CA ASN A 53 -2.83 4.86 -7.57
C ASN A 53 -4.14 4.39 -6.92
N THR A 54 -4.84 5.31 -6.24
CA THR A 54 -6.08 5.04 -5.49
C THR A 54 -7.25 4.61 -6.36
N GLY A 55 -7.20 4.85 -7.68
CA GLY A 55 -8.21 4.40 -8.64
C GLY A 55 -7.97 3.00 -9.22
N SER A 56 -6.88 2.32 -8.85
CA SER A 56 -6.47 1.03 -9.39
C SER A 56 -6.74 -0.13 -8.42
N LYS A 57 -7.04 -1.33 -8.96
CA LYS A 57 -7.09 -2.57 -8.16
C LYS A 57 -5.75 -2.87 -7.50
N ILE A 58 -4.66 -2.59 -8.19
CA ILE A 58 -3.31 -2.56 -7.62
C ILE A 58 -3.07 -1.13 -7.14
N ILE A 59 -3.34 -0.87 -5.86
CA ILE A 59 -3.30 0.47 -5.29
C ILE A 59 -1.88 0.98 -5.09
N ALA A 60 -0.91 0.08 -4.86
CA ALA A 60 0.49 0.46 -4.70
C ALA A 60 1.45 -0.52 -5.39
N ARG A 61 2.60 0.00 -5.85
CA ARG A 61 3.69 -0.78 -6.45
C ARG A 61 5.01 -0.42 -5.77
N VAL A 62 5.72 -1.43 -5.27
CA VAL A 62 7.01 -1.30 -4.58
C VAL A 62 8.12 -0.96 -5.58
N LEU A 63 9.02 -0.08 -5.15
CA LEU A 63 10.25 0.32 -5.85
C LEU A 63 11.47 -0.41 -5.31
#